data_AF-A0A136LMQ2-F1
#
_entry.id   AF-A0A136LMQ2-F1
#
_cell.length_a   1.000
_cell.length_b   1.000
_cell.length_c   1.000
_cell.angle_alpha   90.00
_cell.angle_beta   90.00
_cell.angle_gamma   90.00
#
_symmetry.space_group_name_H-M   'P 1'
#
loop_
_entity.id
_entity.type
_entity.pdbx_description
1 polymer ?
#
loop_
_entity_poly.entity_id
_entity_poly.type
_entity_poly.pdbx_seq_one_letter_code
_entity_poly.pdbx_strand_id
1 'polypeptide(L)'
;ETISNEIVAGQREEQTLLHQQQLIIYALLAIIAIILVTSYFIYKNAQASKRANQLLALKSLRGQMNPHFIFNALNSVNQFISQNDERSANKYLSEFSKLMRLVLENSQEDFISLQKEEEIISLYVKLEHYRFRDKFEYTISIDESLNRETIQLPPMLIQPYIENAVWHGLRYKEDKGTLQLEFVQTPGGYAGDYCRQWNRPFQISPIENRKPEKT
;
A
#
# COMPACT_ATOMS: atom_id res chain seq x y z
N GLU A 1 48.99 76.54 -3.12
CA GLU A 1 48.66 75.40 -2.22
C GLU A 1 47.19 74.98 -2.26
N THR A 2 46.23 75.90 -2.08
CA THR A 2 44.79 75.59 -1.96
C THR A 2 44.21 74.79 -3.14
N ILE A 3 44.47 75.21 -4.39
CA ILE A 3 43.97 74.53 -5.60
C ILE A 3 44.53 73.11 -5.74
N SER A 4 45.80 72.90 -5.36
CA SER A 4 46.43 71.58 -5.41
C SER A 4 45.82 70.62 -4.36
N ASN A 5 45.43 71.15 -3.20
CA ASN A 5 44.77 70.37 -2.15
C ASN A 5 43.34 69.99 -2.52
N GLU A 6 42.61 70.86 -3.20
CA GLU A 6 41.25 70.56 -3.71
C GLU A 6 41.28 69.50 -4.82
N ILE A 7 42.25 69.55 -5.74
CA ILE A 7 42.42 68.53 -6.79
C ILE A 7 42.76 67.17 -6.17
N VAL A 8 43.66 67.13 -5.19
CA VAL A 8 44.03 65.88 -4.50
C VAL A 8 42.86 65.34 -3.68
N ALA A 9 42.05 66.20 -3.06
CA ALA A 9 40.84 65.79 -2.35
C ALA A 9 39.80 65.17 -3.31
N GLY A 10 39.51 65.83 -4.43
CA GLY A 10 38.57 65.32 -5.44
C GLY A 10 39.02 63.98 -6.05
N GLN A 11 40.31 63.80 -6.31
CA GLN A 11 40.85 62.52 -6.78
C GLN A 11 40.73 61.39 -5.75
N ARG A 12 40.88 61.70 -4.45
CA ARG A 12 40.67 60.73 -3.37
C ARG A 12 39.20 60.34 -3.23
N GLU A 13 38.29 61.31 -3.35
CA GLU A 13 36.84 61.04 -3.32
C GLU A 13 36.42 60.12 -4.47
N GLU A 14 36.87 60.39 -5.70
CA GLU A 14 36.60 59.52 -6.86
C GLU A 14 37.16 58.10 -6.67
N GLN A 15 38.39 57.97 -6.16
CA GLN A 15 38.98 56.65 -5.85
C GLN A 15 38.21 55.90 -4.77
N THR A 16 37.74 56.59 -3.72
CA THR A 16 36.93 55.96 -2.66
C THR A 16 35.57 55.48 -3.20
N LEU A 17 34.93 56.24 -4.09
CA LEU A 17 33.69 55.86 -4.73
C LEU A 17 33.86 54.59 -5.59
N LEU A 18 34.93 54.54 -6.40
CA LEU A 18 35.23 53.37 -7.23
C LEU A 18 35.51 52.12 -6.39
N HIS A 19 36.26 52.25 -5.30
CA HIS A 19 36.53 51.13 -4.38
C HIS A 19 35.25 50.63 -3.69
N GLN A 20 34.36 51.55 -3.28
CA GLN A 20 33.05 51.20 -2.71
C GLN A 20 32.17 50.46 -3.74
N GLN A 21 32.14 50.91 -5.00
CA GLN A 21 31.42 50.22 -6.07
C GLN A 21 31.95 48.81 -6.31
N GLN A 22 33.28 48.61 -6.33
CA GLN A 22 33.89 47.29 -6.48
C GLN A 22 33.52 46.35 -5.33
N LEU A 23 33.56 46.81 -4.07
CA LEU A 23 33.16 46.02 -2.91
C LEU A 23 31.70 45.57 -3.00
N ILE A 24 30.79 46.46 -3.43
CA ILE A 24 29.37 46.11 -3.64
C ILE A 24 29.23 45.04 -4.73
N ILE A 25 29.93 45.19 -5.86
CA ILE A 25 29.89 44.22 -6.96
C ILE A 25 30.36 42.84 -6.50
N TYR A 26 31.49 42.77 -5.79
CA TYR A 26 32.00 41.49 -5.27
C TYR A 26 31.05 40.87 -4.23
N ALA A 27 30.44 41.67 -3.36
CA ALA A 27 29.44 41.19 -2.42
C ALA A 27 28.20 40.61 -3.15
N LEU A 28 27.70 41.28 -4.19
CA LEU A 28 26.59 40.78 -5.00
C LEU A 28 26.94 39.48 -5.74
N LEU A 29 28.14 39.39 -6.32
CA LEU A 29 28.63 38.18 -6.97
C LEU A 29 28.75 37.01 -5.98
N ALA A 30 29.23 37.27 -4.77
CA ALA A 30 29.30 36.26 -3.71
C ALA A 30 27.91 35.78 -3.31
N ILE A 31 26.94 36.69 -3.16
CA ILE A 31 25.54 36.33 -2.87
C ILE A 31 24.95 35.47 -4.00
N ILE A 32 25.14 35.86 -5.26
CA ILE A 32 24.67 35.07 -6.41
C ILE A 32 25.31 33.68 -6.41
N ALA A 33 26.62 33.59 -6.17
CA ALA A 33 27.31 32.31 -6.10
C ALA A 33 26.75 31.42 -4.97
N ILE A 34 26.49 31.98 -3.78
CA ILE A 34 25.85 31.27 -2.67
C ILE A 34 24.45 30.79 -3.05
N ILE A 35 23.64 31.62 -3.70
CA ILE A 35 22.30 31.26 -4.15
C ILE A 35 22.37 30.11 -5.18
N LEU A 36 23.28 30.16 -6.13
CA LEU A 36 23.45 29.11 -7.13
C LEU A 36 23.89 27.79 -6.50
N VAL A 37 24.85 27.84 -5.57
CA VAL A 37 25.34 26.66 -4.86
C VAL A 37 24.24 26.03 -4.00
N THR A 38 23.53 26.84 -3.21
CA THR A 38 22.43 26.35 -2.37
C THR A 38 21.29 25.80 -3.21
N SER A 39 20.89 26.50 -4.28
CA SER A 39 19.89 26.03 -5.24
C SER A 39 20.28 24.69 -5.88
N TYR A 40 21.55 24.53 -6.27
CA TYR A 40 22.06 23.27 -6.81
C TYR A 40 21.95 22.11 -5.78
N PHE A 41 22.34 22.35 -4.52
CA PHE A 41 22.23 21.33 -3.47
C PHE A 41 20.77 20.99 -3.16
N ILE A 42 19.87 21.97 -3.11
CA ILE A 42 18.43 21.77 -2.92
C ILE A 42 17.85 20.93 -4.06
N TYR A 43 18.17 21.26 -5.31
CA TYR A 43 17.72 20.51 -6.48
C TYR A 43 18.19 19.05 -6.45
N LYS A 44 19.47 18.83 -6.13
CA LYS A 44 20.05 17.48 -6.01
C LYS A 44 19.39 16.66 -4.91
N ASN A 45 19.16 17.26 -3.74
CA ASN A 45 18.49 16.61 -2.61
C ASN A 45 17.02 16.28 -2.92
N ALA A 46 16.31 17.18 -3.61
CA ALA A 46 14.94 16.94 -4.05
C ALA A 46 14.84 15.74 -5.02
N GLN A 47 15.78 15.62 -5.97
CA GLN A 47 15.85 14.47 -6.87
C GLN A 47 16.17 13.16 -6.14
N ALA A 48 17.08 13.18 -5.16
CA ALA A 48 17.39 12.01 -4.36
C ALA A 48 16.18 11.54 -3.54
N SER A 49 15.47 12.48 -2.89
CA SER A 49 14.23 12.21 -2.15
C SER A 49 13.14 11.63 -3.06
N LYS A 50 12.96 12.19 -4.28
CA LYS A 50 12.00 11.66 -5.26
C LYS A 50 12.28 10.21 -5.64
N ARG A 51 13.55 9.87 -5.90
CA ARG A 51 13.96 8.48 -6.20
C ARG A 51 13.74 7.54 -5.02
N ALA A 52 14.05 7.99 -3.80
CA ALA A 52 13.81 7.22 -2.58
C ALA A 52 12.32 6.94 -2.38
N ASN A 53 11.45 7.95 -2.57
CA ASN A 53 10.00 7.80 -2.49
C ASN A 53 9.46 6.83 -3.55
N GLN A 54 9.93 6.92 -4.79
CA GLN A 54 9.56 5.96 -5.85
C GLN A 54 9.98 4.53 -5.51
N LEU A 55 11.18 4.33 -4.98
CA LEU A 55 11.66 3.02 -4.54
C LEU A 55 10.87 2.48 -3.35
N LEU A 56 10.47 3.34 -2.41
CA LEU A 56 9.60 2.97 -1.28
C LEU A 56 8.22 2.56 -1.76
N ALA A 57 7.62 3.32 -2.68
CA ALA A 57 6.34 2.98 -3.30
C ALA A 57 6.41 1.62 -4.01
N LEU A 58 7.46 1.38 -4.81
CA LEU A 58 7.69 0.09 -5.48
C LEU A 58 7.91 -1.06 -4.49
N LYS A 59 8.64 -0.84 -3.40
CA LYS A 59 8.82 -1.84 -2.33
C LYS A 59 7.51 -2.14 -1.60
N SER A 60 6.69 -1.13 -1.33
CA SER A 60 5.36 -1.28 -0.75
C SER A 60 4.46 -2.11 -1.65
N LEU A 61 4.36 -1.75 -2.94
CA LEU A 61 3.64 -2.50 -3.97
C LEU A 61 4.10 -3.97 -4.06
N ARG A 62 5.42 -4.22 -4.01
CA ARG A 62 5.98 -5.57 -4.02
C ARG A 62 5.67 -6.35 -2.74
N GLY A 63 5.57 -5.68 -1.59
CA GLY A 63 5.18 -6.31 -0.32
C GLY A 63 3.71 -6.71 -0.28
N GLN A 64 2.85 -5.97 -1.00
CA GLN A 64 1.41 -6.25 -1.09
C GLN A 64 1.08 -7.38 -2.08
N MET A 65 1.97 -7.68 -3.03
CA MET A 65 1.87 -8.86 -3.89
C MET A 65 2.56 -10.06 -3.23
N ASN A 66 1.80 -10.95 -2.60
CA ASN A 66 2.34 -12.17 -2.00
C ASN A 66 3.01 -13.05 -3.09
N PRO A 67 4.35 -13.18 -3.12
CA PRO A 67 5.03 -13.93 -4.18
C PRO A 67 4.64 -15.41 -4.17
N HIS A 68 4.35 -15.98 -2.99
CA HIS A 68 3.86 -17.35 -2.89
C HIS A 68 2.48 -17.50 -3.53
N PHE A 69 1.58 -16.53 -3.36
CA PHE A 69 0.29 -16.55 -4.04
C PHE A 69 0.45 -16.53 -5.57
N ILE A 70 1.35 -15.68 -6.10
CA ILE A 70 1.63 -15.62 -7.54
C ILE A 70 2.17 -16.96 -8.06
N PHE A 71 3.17 -17.54 -7.40
CA PHE A 71 3.72 -18.84 -7.80
C PHE A 71 2.65 -19.95 -7.77
N ASN A 72 1.80 -19.95 -6.75
CA ASN A 72 0.73 -20.94 -6.64
C ASN A 72 -0.34 -20.77 -7.72
N ALA A 73 -0.71 -19.53 -8.05
CA ALA A 73 -1.65 -19.24 -9.13
C ALA A 73 -1.12 -19.76 -10.47
N LEU A 74 0.16 -19.53 -10.77
CA LEU A 74 0.81 -20.04 -11.98
C LEU A 74 0.87 -21.58 -12.00
N ASN A 75 1.14 -22.20 -10.86
CA ASN A 75 1.11 -23.67 -10.73
C ASN A 75 -0.30 -24.24 -10.97
N SER A 76 -1.35 -23.58 -10.49
CA SER A 76 -2.73 -23.97 -10.76
C SER A 76 -3.06 -23.90 -12.26
N VAL A 77 -2.63 -22.84 -12.94
CA VAL A 77 -2.78 -22.72 -14.40
C VAL A 77 -2.06 -23.86 -15.12
N ASN A 78 -0.80 -24.14 -14.79
CA ASN A 78 -0.05 -25.27 -15.35
C ASN A 78 -0.75 -26.60 -15.10
N GLN A 79 -1.36 -26.78 -13.93
CA GLN A 79 -2.09 -28.00 -13.58
C GLN A 79 -3.37 -28.18 -14.39
N PHE A 80 -4.10 -27.10 -14.71
CA PHE A 80 -5.26 -27.15 -15.61
C PHE A 80 -4.84 -27.48 -17.05
N ILE A 81 -3.77 -26.84 -17.54
CA ILE A 81 -3.20 -27.12 -18.86
C ILE A 81 -2.76 -28.59 -18.96
N SER A 82 -2.08 -29.11 -17.94
CA SER A 82 -1.66 -30.52 -17.89
C SER A 82 -2.82 -31.51 -17.87
N GLN A 83 -4.02 -31.08 -17.49
CA GLN A 83 -5.25 -31.88 -17.52
C GLN A 83 -6.08 -31.67 -18.80
N ASN A 84 -5.55 -30.92 -19.78
CA ASN A 84 -6.27 -30.47 -20.97
C ASN A 84 -7.56 -29.68 -20.66
N ASP A 85 -7.62 -29.01 -19.51
CA ASP A 85 -8.73 -28.12 -19.16
C ASP A 85 -8.37 -26.66 -19.45
N GLU A 86 -8.24 -26.36 -20.75
CA GLU A 86 -7.92 -25.00 -21.21
C GLU A 86 -8.96 -23.97 -20.78
N ARG A 87 -10.23 -24.37 -20.66
CA ARG A 87 -11.31 -23.46 -20.29
C ARG A 87 -11.15 -22.99 -18.84
N SER A 88 -10.89 -23.91 -17.91
CA SER A 88 -10.63 -23.55 -16.51
C SER A 88 -9.32 -22.80 -16.36
N ALA A 89 -8.27 -23.15 -17.12
CA ALA A 89 -7.01 -22.41 -17.13
C ALA A 89 -7.20 -20.93 -17.49
N ASN A 90 -7.90 -20.66 -18.61
CA ASN A 90 -8.19 -19.31 -19.07
C ASN A 90 -9.08 -18.53 -18.08
N LYS A 91 -10.11 -19.19 -17.54
CA LYS A 91 -10.98 -18.58 -16.52
C LYS A 91 -10.18 -18.20 -15.27
N TYR A 92 -9.36 -19.12 -14.75
CA TYR A 92 -8.52 -18.87 -13.59
C TYR A 92 -7.54 -17.73 -13.83
N LEU A 93 -6.87 -17.70 -14.98
CA LEU A 93 -5.92 -16.64 -15.34
C LEU A 93 -6.59 -15.26 -15.45
N SER A 94 -7.81 -15.20 -16.01
CA SER A 94 -8.58 -13.96 -16.09
C SER A 94 -8.95 -13.42 -14.71
N GLU A 95 -9.47 -14.29 -13.83
CA GLU A 95 -9.84 -13.96 -12.46
C GLU A 95 -8.62 -13.55 -11.62
N PHE A 96 -7.49 -14.26 -11.78
CA PHE A 96 -6.21 -13.90 -11.18
C PHE A 96 -5.71 -12.53 -11.65
N SER A 97 -5.79 -12.25 -12.95
CA SER A 97 -5.42 -10.96 -13.52
C SER A 97 -6.30 -9.82 -12.99
N LYS A 98 -7.60 -10.07 -12.83
CA LYS A 98 -8.53 -9.13 -12.21
C LYS A 98 -8.14 -8.84 -10.75
N LEU A 99 -7.83 -9.88 -9.97
CA LEU A 99 -7.41 -9.74 -8.57
C LEU A 99 -6.14 -8.89 -8.46
N MET A 100 -5.11 -9.21 -9.25
CA MET A 100 -3.85 -8.46 -9.21
C MET A 100 -4.04 -6.99 -9.57
N ARG A 101 -4.92 -6.71 -10.53
CA ARG A 101 -5.28 -5.33 -10.86
C ARG A 101 -5.93 -4.61 -9.68
N LEU A 102 -6.94 -5.22 -9.07
CA LEU A 102 -7.63 -4.63 -7.90
C LEU A 102 -6.67 -4.40 -6.73
N VAL A 103 -5.80 -5.36 -6.43
CA VAL A 103 -4.78 -5.22 -5.38
C VAL A 103 -3.86 -4.04 -5.68
N LEU A 104 -3.34 -3.94 -6.91
CA LEU A 104 -2.43 -2.86 -7.30
C LEU A 104 -3.12 -1.48 -7.34
N GLU A 105 -4.37 -1.40 -7.79
CA GLU A 105 -5.14 -0.15 -7.81
C GLU A 105 -5.44 0.35 -6.39
N ASN A 106 -5.79 -0.55 -5.47
CA ASN A 106 -6.17 -0.19 -4.11
C ASN A 106 -4.95 -0.08 -3.16
N SER A 107 -3.80 -0.62 -3.53
CA SER A 107 -2.55 -0.58 -2.74
C SER A 107 -1.97 0.81 -2.51
N GLN A 108 -2.38 1.78 -3.32
CA GLN A 108 -1.92 3.17 -3.25
C GLN A 108 -2.80 4.03 -2.33
N GLU A 109 -3.95 3.51 -1.92
CA GLU A 109 -4.89 4.18 -1.02
C GLU A 109 -4.61 3.76 0.42
N ASP A 110 -4.67 4.70 1.36
CA ASP A 110 -4.52 4.40 2.78
C ASP A 110 -5.73 3.59 3.31
N PHE A 111 -6.91 3.81 2.74
CA PHE A 111 -8.16 3.15 3.08
C PHE A 111 -9.04 2.92 1.85
N ILE A 112 -9.77 1.80 1.86
CA ILE A 112 -10.78 1.47 0.86
C ILE A 112 -12.11 1.12 1.51
N SER A 113 -13.19 1.24 0.75
CA SER A 113 -14.51 0.87 1.24
C SER A 113 -14.60 -0.64 1.50
N LEU A 114 -15.43 -1.04 2.47
CA LEU A 114 -15.75 -2.43 2.74
C LEU A 114 -16.23 -3.15 1.48
N GLN A 115 -16.98 -2.47 0.60
CA GLN A 115 -17.39 -3.03 -0.69
C GLN A 115 -16.21 -3.43 -1.59
N LYS A 116 -15.16 -2.59 -1.66
CA LYS A 116 -13.96 -2.91 -2.46
C LYS A 116 -13.16 -4.05 -1.84
N GLU A 117 -13.01 -4.02 -0.52
CA GLU A 117 -12.33 -5.09 0.22
C GLU A 117 -13.10 -6.42 0.07
N GLU A 118 -14.44 -6.41 0.12
CA GLU A 118 -15.31 -7.56 -0.17
C GLU A 118 -15.05 -8.14 -1.58
N GLU A 119 -14.95 -7.30 -2.61
CA GLU A 119 -14.67 -7.75 -3.98
C GLU A 119 -13.30 -8.44 -4.07
N ILE A 120 -12.27 -7.84 -3.48
CA ILE A 120 -10.90 -8.37 -3.45
C ILE A 120 -10.89 -9.74 -2.75
N ILE A 121 -11.50 -9.82 -1.57
CA ILE A 121 -11.55 -11.04 -0.76
C ILE A 121 -12.34 -12.15 -1.44
N SER A 122 -13.50 -11.82 -2.01
CA SER A 122 -14.35 -12.79 -2.71
C SER A 122 -13.60 -13.44 -3.87
N LEU A 123 -12.89 -12.62 -4.65
CA LEU A 123 -12.07 -13.10 -5.75
C LEU A 123 -10.87 -13.92 -5.28
N TYR A 124 -10.22 -13.49 -4.19
CA TYR A 124 -9.12 -14.21 -3.56
C TYR A 124 -9.54 -15.61 -3.08
N VAL A 125 -10.62 -15.69 -2.28
CA VAL A 125 -11.14 -16.97 -1.75
C VAL A 125 -11.57 -17.89 -2.88
N LYS A 126 -12.20 -17.36 -3.93
CA LYS A 126 -12.58 -18.12 -5.13
C LYS A 126 -11.37 -18.77 -5.81
N LEU A 127 -10.27 -18.03 -5.97
CA LEU A 127 -9.03 -18.56 -6.57
C LEU A 127 -8.35 -19.61 -5.68
N GLU A 128 -8.35 -19.39 -4.36
CA GLU A 128 -7.86 -20.38 -3.39
C GLU A 128 -8.73 -21.65 -3.42
N HIS A 129 -10.05 -21.51 -3.50
CA HIS A 129 -10.99 -22.63 -3.58
C HIS A 129 -10.75 -23.49 -4.83
N TYR A 130 -10.59 -22.86 -6.00
CA TYR A 130 -10.21 -23.56 -7.23
C TYR A 130 -8.87 -24.29 -7.10
N ARG A 131 -7.88 -23.67 -6.46
CA ARG A 131 -6.56 -24.29 -6.25
C ARG A 131 -6.65 -25.56 -5.42
N PHE A 132 -7.53 -25.58 -4.43
CA PHE A 132 -7.72 -26.73 -3.55
C PHE A 132 -8.80 -27.71 -4.04
N ARG A 133 -9.27 -27.61 -5.30
CA ARG A 133 -10.25 -28.53 -5.91
C ARG A 133 -11.45 -28.80 -4.99
N ASP A 134 -12.01 -27.73 -4.45
CA ASP A 134 -13.20 -27.79 -3.61
C ASP A 134 -13.04 -28.59 -2.30
N LYS A 135 -11.81 -28.73 -1.79
CA LYS A 135 -11.54 -29.34 -0.47
C LYS A 135 -12.21 -28.60 0.70
N PHE A 136 -12.66 -27.37 0.49
CA PHE A 136 -13.42 -26.62 1.47
C PHE A 136 -14.58 -25.89 0.79
N GLU A 137 -15.68 -25.74 1.49
CA GLU A 137 -16.75 -24.81 1.14
C GLU A 137 -16.49 -23.45 1.79
N TYR A 138 -16.99 -22.38 1.17
CA TYR A 138 -16.87 -21.05 1.75
C TYR A 138 -18.17 -20.26 1.69
N THR A 139 -18.34 -19.36 2.65
CA THR A 139 -19.44 -18.40 2.69
C THR A 139 -18.94 -17.06 3.19
N ILE A 140 -19.31 -16.00 2.50
CA ILE A 140 -19.03 -14.62 2.88
C ILE A 140 -20.38 -13.95 3.09
N SER A 141 -20.63 -13.47 4.31
CA SER A 141 -21.86 -12.78 4.69
C SER A 141 -21.54 -11.39 5.25
N ILE A 142 -22.33 -10.41 4.84
CA ILE A 142 -22.26 -9.04 5.35
C ILE A 142 -23.62 -8.70 5.91
N ASP A 143 -23.63 -8.23 7.15
CA ASP A 143 -24.82 -7.73 7.81
C ASP A 143 -25.42 -6.54 7.03
N GLU A 144 -26.71 -6.60 6.74
CA GLU A 144 -27.43 -5.57 5.98
C GLU A 144 -27.42 -4.20 6.69
N SER A 145 -27.21 -4.18 8.00
CA SER A 145 -27.06 -2.94 8.77
C SER A 145 -25.77 -2.18 8.46
N LEU A 146 -24.78 -2.83 7.84
CA LEU A 146 -23.51 -2.23 7.49
C LEU A 146 -23.58 -1.49 6.14
N ASN A 147 -23.32 -0.19 6.17
CA ASN A 147 -23.15 0.57 4.94
C ASN A 147 -21.74 0.36 4.35
N ARG A 148 -21.67 -0.55 3.38
CA ARG A 148 -20.43 -1.00 2.71
C ARG A 148 -19.64 0.08 1.99
N GLU A 149 -20.27 1.17 1.58
CA GLU A 149 -19.60 2.29 0.90
C GLU A 149 -18.92 3.24 1.91
N THR A 150 -19.53 3.41 3.08
CA THR A 150 -19.05 4.35 4.11
C THR A 150 -17.99 3.77 5.03
N ILE A 151 -18.01 2.45 5.26
CA ILE A 151 -17.03 1.78 6.12
C ILE A 151 -15.69 1.73 5.38
N GLN A 152 -14.66 2.32 5.98
CA GLN A 152 -13.31 2.40 5.43
C GLN A 152 -12.37 1.47 6.20
N LEU A 153 -11.59 0.68 5.46
CA LEU A 153 -10.66 -0.31 5.98
C LEU A 153 -9.32 -0.18 5.26
N PRO A 154 -8.17 -0.42 5.93
CA PRO A 154 -6.91 -0.59 5.24
C PRO A 154 -7.05 -1.71 4.19
N PRO A 155 -6.53 -1.52 2.96
CA PRO A 155 -6.61 -2.55 1.94
C PRO A 155 -5.90 -3.83 2.39
N MET A 156 -6.45 -4.98 2.00
CA MET A 156 -5.85 -6.30 2.26
C MET A 156 -5.72 -6.66 3.75
N LEU A 157 -6.48 -5.99 4.62
CA LEU A 157 -6.44 -6.24 6.07
C LEU A 157 -6.88 -7.68 6.40
N ILE A 158 -7.85 -8.21 5.66
CA ILE A 158 -8.51 -9.48 5.99
C ILE A 158 -7.79 -10.67 5.38
N GLN A 159 -7.07 -10.45 4.28
CA GLN A 159 -6.37 -11.49 3.53
C GLN A 159 -5.44 -12.36 4.40
N PRO A 160 -4.60 -11.84 5.32
CA PRO A 160 -3.71 -12.67 6.15
C PRO A 160 -4.48 -13.67 7.02
N TYR A 161 -5.69 -13.32 7.47
CA TYR A 161 -6.51 -14.23 8.27
C TYR A 161 -7.10 -15.35 7.42
N ILE A 162 -7.50 -15.04 6.19
CA ILE A 162 -7.94 -16.04 5.21
C ILE A 162 -6.79 -16.97 4.85
N GLU A 163 -5.60 -16.43 4.58
CA GLU A 163 -4.38 -17.20 4.34
C GLU A 163 -4.12 -18.19 5.47
N ASN A 164 -4.18 -17.71 6.72
CA ASN A 164 -4.00 -18.56 7.89
C ASN A 164 -5.08 -19.65 7.98
N ALA A 165 -6.34 -19.30 7.80
CA ALA A 165 -7.45 -20.25 7.88
C ALA A 165 -7.35 -21.33 6.80
N VAL A 166 -7.08 -20.96 5.55
CA VAL A 166 -7.00 -21.90 4.43
C VAL A 166 -5.75 -22.77 4.52
N TRP A 167 -4.57 -22.17 4.73
CA TRP A 167 -3.29 -22.90 4.63
C TRP A 167 -2.98 -23.70 5.88
N HIS A 168 -3.24 -23.16 7.06
CA HIS A 168 -2.95 -23.85 8.32
C HIS A 168 -4.17 -24.62 8.84
N GLY A 169 -5.39 -24.12 8.61
CA GLY A 169 -6.61 -24.76 9.09
C GLY A 169 -7.15 -25.85 8.15
N LEU A 170 -7.39 -25.52 6.88
CA LEU A 170 -8.19 -26.37 5.99
C LEU A 170 -7.35 -27.32 5.13
N ARG A 171 -6.10 -26.96 4.81
CA ARG A 171 -5.23 -27.77 3.94
C ARG A 171 -4.97 -29.19 4.46
N TYR A 172 -4.86 -29.36 5.78
CA TYR A 172 -4.48 -30.61 6.44
C TYR A 172 -5.68 -31.42 6.97
N LYS A 173 -6.92 -30.93 6.78
CA LYS A 173 -8.10 -31.70 7.16
C LYS A 173 -8.31 -32.87 6.21
N GLU A 174 -8.68 -34.03 6.77
CA GLU A 174 -9.11 -35.20 6.00
C GLU A 174 -10.52 -35.01 5.45
N ASP A 175 -11.41 -34.39 6.23
CA ASP A 175 -12.78 -34.05 5.83
C ASP A 175 -12.87 -32.71 5.10
N LYS A 176 -13.97 -32.51 4.36
CA LYS A 176 -14.25 -31.26 3.65
C LYS A 176 -14.32 -30.08 4.65
N GLY A 177 -13.48 -29.08 4.42
CA GLY A 177 -13.37 -27.90 5.26
C GLY A 177 -14.52 -26.89 5.08
N THR A 178 -14.66 -25.94 5.99
CA THR A 178 -15.58 -24.80 5.82
C THR A 178 -14.89 -23.52 6.24
N LEU A 179 -14.92 -22.51 5.36
CA LEU A 179 -14.46 -21.16 5.61
C LEU A 179 -15.67 -20.22 5.70
N GLN A 180 -15.89 -19.61 6.87
CA GLN A 180 -16.94 -18.60 7.04
C GLN A 180 -16.32 -17.26 7.37
N LEU A 181 -16.74 -16.24 6.62
CA LEU A 181 -16.37 -14.86 6.83
C LEU A 181 -17.65 -14.05 7.05
N GLU A 182 -17.79 -13.49 8.25
CA GLU A 182 -18.97 -12.70 8.63
C GLU A 182 -18.54 -11.29 9.03
N PHE A 183 -19.20 -10.29 8.44
CA PHE A 183 -19.07 -8.89 8.82
C PHE A 183 -20.32 -8.49 9.59
N VAL A 184 -20.18 -8.23 10.90
CA VAL A 184 -21.31 -7.95 11.80
C VAL A 184 -21.11 -6.64 12.54
N GLN A 185 -22.19 -5.89 12.77
CA GLN A 185 -22.16 -4.72 13.65
C GLN A 185 -22.19 -5.19 15.11
N THR A 186 -21.15 -4.88 15.88
CA THR A 186 -21.14 -5.19 17.32
C THR A 186 -21.81 -4.06 18.11
N PRO A 187 -22.82 -4.34 18.95
CA PRO A 187 -23.43 -3.32 19.80
C PRO A 187 -22.42 -2.86 20.88
N GLY A 188 -21.94 -1.61 20.80
CA GLY A 188 -21.22 -0.94 21.91
C GLY A 188 -19.82 -0.36 21.67
N GLY A 189 -19.34 -0.18 20.44
CA GLY A 189 -17.99 0.36 20.20
C GLY A 189 -17.89 1.90 20.24
N TYR A 190 -17.55 2.48 21.40
CA TYR A 190 -17.02 3.86 21.45
C TYR A 190 -15.63 3.88 20.80
N ALA A 191 -15.38 4.91 19.97
CA ALA A 191 -14.16 5.16 19.17
C ALA A 191 -12.81 5.20 19.93
N GLY A 192 -12.79 4.99 21.26
CA GLY A 192 -11.63 5.18 22.13
C GLY A 192 -10.85 3.92 22.55
N ASP A 193 -11.39 2.71 22.35
CA ASP A 193 -10.81 1.47 22.94
C ASP A 193 -10.10 0.54 21.93
N TYR A 194 -10.07 0.92 20.65
CA TYR A 194 -9.54 0.08 19.55
C TYR A 194 -8.04 -0.27 19.69
N CYS A 195 -7.28 0.40 20.55
CA CYS A 195 -5.85 0.13 20.73
C CYS A 195 -5.56 -1.02 21.73
N ARG A 196 -6.52 -1.41 22.60
CA ARG A 196 -6.30 -2.51 23.59
C ARG A 196 -7.01 -3.83 23.26
N GLN A 197 -7.87 -3.87 22.25
CA GLN A 197 -8.66 -5.05 21.85
C GLN A 197 -8.28 -5.62 20.47
N TRP A 198 -7.01 -5.51 20.08
CA TRP A 198 -6.43 -6.19 18.89
C TRP A 198 -6.51 -7.73 18.93
N ASN A 199 -7.28 -8.31 19.85
CA ASN A 199 -7.46 -9.75 19.95
C ASN A 199 -8.75 -10.29 19.35
N ARG A 200 -9.80 -9.49 19.04
CA ARG A 200 -10.97 -9.95 18.23
C ARG A 200 -11.77 -8.79 17.60
N PRO A 201 -11.62 -8.56 16.28
CA PRO A 201 -12.72 -8.03 15.45
C PRO A 201 -13.18 -9.03 14.38
N PHE A 202 -12.48 -10.16 14.21
CA PHE A 202 -12.78 -11.18 13.20
C PHE A 202 -13.01 -12.52 13.88
N GLN A 203 -14.25 -13.02 13.85
CA GLN A 203 -14.55 -14.36 14.32
C GLN A 203 -14.52 -15.34 13.14
N ILE A 204 -13.33 -15.65 12.63
CA ILE A 204 -13.14 -16.76 11.69
C ILE A 204 -13.05 -18.03 12.54
N SER A 205 -14.17 -18.74 12.66
CA SER A 205 -14.21 -20.02 13.40
C SER A 205 -14.31 -21.16 12.39
N PRO A 206 -13.44 -22.19 12.45
CA PRO A 206 -13.78 -23.48 11.89
C PRO A 206 -15.02 -23.97 12.65
N ILE A 207 -16.13 -24.22 11.97
CA ILE A 207 -17.29 -24.84 12.63
C ILE A 207 -16.85 -26.25 13.04
N GLU A 208 -16.61 -26.43 14.33
CA GLU A 208 -16.64 -27.72 14.97
C GLU A 208 -18.13 -28.10 15.04
N ASN A 209 -18.51 -29.16 14.32
CA ASN A 209 -19.86 -29.71 14.39
C ASN A 209 -20.18 -30.01 15.86
N ARG A 210 -20.95 -29.13 16.51
CA ARG A 210 -21.60 -29.48 17.77
C ARG A 210 -22.52 -30.66 17.46
N LYS A 211 -22.15 -31.84 17.97
CA LYS A 211 -23.10 -32.93 18.14
C LYS A 211 -24.33 -32.36 18.86
N PRO A 212 -25.56 -32.75 18.47
CA PRO A 212 -26.73 -32.40 19.27
C PRO A 212 -26.53 -32.98 20.66
N GLU A 213 -26.52 -32.12 21.68
CA GLU A 213 -26.64 -32.54 23.07
C GLU A 213 -27.95 -33.31 23.19
N LYS A 214 -27.82 -34.62 23.39
CA LYS A 214 -28.91 -35.43 23.93
C LYS A 214 -29.07 -35.04 25.39
N THR A 215 -30.20 -34.42 25.71
CA THR A 215 -30.99 -34.68 26.92
C THR A 215 -32.42 -34.26 26.65
#